data_AF-A0A9P3PP52-F1
#
_entry.id   AF-A0A9P3PP52-F1
#
_cell.length_a   1.000
_cell.length_b   1.000
_cell.length_c   1.000
_cell.angle_alpha   90.00
_cell.angle_beta   90.00
_cell.angle_gamma   90.00
#
_symmetry.space_group_name_H-M   'P 1'
#
loop_
_entity.id
_entity.type
_entity.pdbx_description
1 polymer ?
#
loop_
_entity_poly.entity_id
_entity_poly.type
_entity_poly.pdbx_seq_one_letter_code
_entity_poly.pdbx_strand_id
1 'polypeptide(L)'
;MGISSSGSALGAAIHPIMLNKLFHGRVGFRNGVRASAGLNLGLLAIALLLMRPRLPPSPRKQGSLSQNFKTFFREPAYVSTIAGLFLLLTGLYFPIFFIQLEAIKNGLSPDFAFYTLVILNGVNTIGRVLPTILVRRFGVFNLMIFSMLVLGTLIFCVLAVKDVPGTVVFTILYGFFSGSYAGLLGPMLASLAKKDSEIGARVGLCFTFTGMGGLIGTPIAGALLTTSFIWWRPIVFSGLCLFCGAAFISFSRHVVSKTKGTGWV
;
A
#
# COMPACT_ATOMS: atom_id res chain seq x y z
N MET A 1 -14.49 0.76 0.03
CA MET A 1 -13.15 1.35 0.28
C MET A 1 -12.21 1.17 -0.92
N GLY A 2 -12.24 0.05 -1.67
CA GLY A 2 -11.40 -0.11 -2.87
C GLY A 2 -11.59 0.98 -3.93
N ILE A 3 -12.84 1.36 -4.25
CA ILE A 3 -13.13 2.44 -5.22
C ILE A 3 -12.58 3.79 -4.71
N SER A 4 -12.78 4.13 -3.43
CA SER A 4 -12.28 5.39 -2.86
C SER A 4 -10.75 5.42 -2.78
N SER A 5 -10.09 4.30 -2.48
CA SER A 5 -8.62 4.24 -2.44
C SER A 5 -8.00 4.22 -3.84
N SER A 6 -8.73 3.79 -4.87
CA SER A 6 -8.26 3.76 -6.26
C SER A 6 -7.90 5.16 -6.81
N GLY A 7 -8.53 6.22 -6.28
CA GLY A 7 -8.19 7.60 -6.64
C GLY A 7 -6.73 7.96 -6.36
N SER A 8 -6.10 7.37 -5.33
CA SER A 8 -4.67 7.59 -5.05
C SER A 8 -3.76 6.97 -6.12
N ALA A 9 -4.11 5.80 -6.67
CA ALA A 9 -3.31 5.17 -7.73
C ALA A 9 -3.45 5.93 -9.07
N LEU A 10 -4.67 6.38 -9.40
CA LEU A 10 -4.90 7.26 -10.55
C LEU A 10 -4.14 8.58 -10.40
N GLY A 11 -4.20 9.20 -9.22
CA GLY A 11 -3.44 10.41 -8.91
C GLY A 11 -1.93 10.20 -9.08
N ALA A 12 -1.40 9.06 -8.64
CA ALA A 12 0.00 8.70 -8.77
C ALA A 12 0.44 8.45 -10.23
N ALA A 13 -0.47 8.11 -11.14
CA ALA A 13 -0.18 8.02 -12.58
C ALA A 13 -0.28 9.39 -13.28
N ILE A 14 -1.32 10.16 -12.96
CA ILE A 14 -1.61 11.44 -13.64
C ILE A 14 -0.61 12.54 -13.23
N HIS A 15 -0.27 12.64 -11.93
CA HIS A 15 0.60 13.71 -11.44
C HIS A 15 2.01 13.70 -12.06
N PRO A 16 2.73 12.56 -12.13
CA PRO A 16 4.05 12.53 -12.75
C PRO A 16 4.01 12.93 -14.23
N ILE A 17 3.02 12.47 -14.99
CA ILE A 17 2.87 12.82 -16.42
C ILE A 17 2.59 14.31 -16.58
N MET A 18 1.65 14.84 -15.80
CA MET A 18 1.28 16.24 -15.82
C MET A 18 2.48 17.13 -15.44
N LEU A 19 3.18 16.81 -14.35
CA LEU A 19 4.34 17.57 -13.89
C LEU A 19 5.52 17.47 -14.86
N ASN A 20 5.80 16.29 -15.43
CA ASN A 20 6.87 16.15 -16.43
C ASN A 20 6.62 17.07 -17.65
N LYS A 21 5.38 17.12 -18.15
CA LYS A 21 5.00 18.02 -19.25
C LYS A 21 5.02 19.50 -18.86
N LEU A 22 4.62 19.84 -17.64
CA LEU A 22 4.63 21.22 -17.15
C LEU A 22 6.04 21.75 -16.92
N PHE A 23 6.93 20.90 -16.37
CA PHE A 23 8.30 21.27 -16.04
C PHE A 23 9.18 21.40 -17.29
N HIS A 24 9.07 20.47 -18.24
CA HIS A 24 9.82 20.53 -19.50
C HIS A 24 9.12 21.35 -20.59
N GLY A 25 7.88 21.78 -20.34
CA GLY A 25 7.12 22.65 -21.24
C GLY A 25 7.38 24.14 -21.00
N ARG A 26 6.62 24.98 -21.72
CA ARG A 26 6.70 26.46 -21.66
C ARG A 26 6.26 27.06 -20.30
N VAL A 27 5.66 26.26 -19.42
CA VAL A 27 5.04 26.70 -18.17
C VAL A 27 6.07 26.83 -17.04
N GLY A 28 7.10 25.97 -17.07
CA GLY A 28 8.20 25.96 -16.10
C GLY A 28 7.80 25.43 -14.72
N PHE A 29 8.81 25.21 -13.87
CA PHE A 29 8.65 24.58 -12.55
C PHE A 29 7.66 25.32 -11.63
N ARG A 30 7.81 26.64 -11.48
CA ARG A 30 6.99 27.46 -10.58
C ARG A 30 5.49 27.36 -10.89
N ASN A 31 5.11 27.50 -12.15
CA ASN A 31 3.69 27.45 -12.55
C ASN A 31 3.19 26.01 -12.62
N GLY A 32 4.06 25.02 -12.90
CA GLY A 32 3.71 23.60 -12.80
C GLY A 32 3.28 23.18 -11.40
N VAL A 33 4.01 23.63 -10.36
CA VAL A 33 3.64 23.37 -8.96
C VAL A 33 2.30 24.05 -8.60
N ARG A 34 2.07 25.29 -9.05
CA ARG A 34 0.79 26.00 -8.84
C ARG A 34 -0.39 25.30 -9.53
N ALA A 35 -0.19 24.77 -10.73
CA ALA A 35 -1.21 24.00 -11.44
C ALA A 35 -1.59 22.73 -10.67
N SER A 36 -0.60 22.02 -10.12
CA SER A 36 -0.83 20.86 -9.24
C SER A 36 -1.60 21.25 -7.97
N ALA A 37 -1.26 22.37 -7.33
CA ALA A 37 -2.01 22.87 -6.17
C ALA A 37 -3.46 23.22 -6.54
N GLY A 38 -3.68 23.86 -7.69
CA GLY A 38 -5.03 24.19 -8.20
C GLY A 38 -5.88 22.95 -8.47
N LEU A 39 -5.31 21.92 -9.06
CA LEU A 39 -5.99 20.64 -9.29
C LEU A 39 -6.41 19.97 -7.97
N ASN A 40 -5.50 19.90 -7.00
CA ASN A 40 -5.80 19.32 -5.68
C ASN A 40 -6.88 20.13 -4.93
N LEU A 41 -6.85 21.46 -5.03
CA LEU A 41 -7.84 22.33 -4.43
C LEU A 41 -9.23 22.17 -5.09
N GLY A 42 -9.29 22.06 -6.42
CA GLY A 42 -10.53 21.78 -7.14
C GLY A 42 -11.14 20.43 -6.76
N LEU A 43 -10.33 19.37 -6.71
CA LEU A 43 -10.78 18.05 -6.27
C LEU A 43 -11.26 18.05 -4.82
N LEU A 44 -10.56 18.76 -3.93
CA LEU A 44 -10.95 18.91 -2.53
C LEU A 44 -12.26 19.68 -2.39
N ALA A 45 -12.46 20.76 -3.15
CA ALA A 45 -13.70 21.53 -3.15
C ALA A 45 -14.89 20.67 -3.59
N ILE A 46 -14.73 19.89 -4.66
CA ILE A 46 -15.76 18.93 -5.10
C ILE A 46 -16.05 17.90 -4.00
N ALA A 47 -15.01 17.36 -3.35
CA ALA A 47 -15.18 16.42 -2.25
C ALA A 47 -15.95 17.03 -1.07
N LEU A 48 -15.66 18.27 -0.69
CA LEU A 48 -16.37 19.00 0.37
C LEU A 48 -17.85 19.22 0.03
N LEU A 49 -18.18 19.53 -1.23
CA LEU A 49 -19.56 19.73 -1.68
C LEU A 49 -20.36 18.42 -1.74
N LEU A 50 -19.71 17.30 -2.04
CA LEU A 50 -20.36 15.98 -2.18
C LEU A 50 -20.43 15.19 -0.86
N MET A 51 -19.53 15.43 0.08
CA MET A 51 -19.42 14.64 1.30
C MET A 51 -20.60 14.90 2.23
N ARG A 52 -21.42 13.87 2.46
CA ARG A 52 -22.53 13.89 3.43
C ARG A 52 -22.27 12.91 4.58
N PRO A 53 -22.56 13.27 5.83
CA PRO A 53 -22.44 12.36 6.95
C PRO A 53 -23.47 11.22 6.78
N ARG A 54 -22.98 9.97 6.80
CA ARG A 54 -23.82 8.77 6.71
C ARG A 54 -24.62 8.51 7.99
N LEU A 55 -24.09 8.89 9.15
CA LEU A 55 -24.68 8.67 10.45
C LEU A 55 -24.93 10.02 11.14
N PRO A 56 -26.05 10.17 11.90
CA PRO A 56 -26.25 11.34 12.73
C PRO A 56 -25.09 11.47 13.73
N PRO A 57 -24.66 12.70 14.07
CA PRO A 57 -23.59 12.91 15.04
C PRO A 57 -23.98 12.24 16.36
N SER A 58 -23.38 11.10 16.65
CA SER A 58 -23.55 10.43 17.94
C SER A 58 -23.03 11.40 19.01
N PRO A 59 -23.76 11.63 20.12
CA PRO A 59 -23.28 12.48 21.19
C PRO A 59 -21.90 12.00 21.57
N ARG A 60 -20.93 12.90 21.42
CA ARG A 60 -19.49 12.67 21.56
C ARG A 60 -19.22 12.14 22.96
N LYS A 61 -19.36 10.82 23.17
CA LYS A 61 -18.82 10.16 24.36
C LYS A 61 -17.32 10.33 24.23
N GLN A 62 -16.79 11.31 24.95
CA GLN A 62 -15.37 11.50 25.20
C GLN A 62 -14.84 10.27 25.97
N GLY A 63 -14.85 9.10 25.33
CA GLY A 63 -13.95 8.03 25.74
C GLY A 63 -12.56 8.54 25.42
N SER A 64 -11.77 8.85 26.44
CA SER A 64 -10.40 9.30 26.28
C SER A 64 -9.70 8.42 25.25
N LEU A 65 -9.14 9.03 24.20
CA LEU A 65 -8.38 8.33 23.16
C LEU A 65 -7.37 7.35 23.78
N SER A 66 -6.76 7.72 24.93
CA SER A 66 -5.85 6.89 25.71
C SER A 66 -6.45 5.58 26.25
N GLN A 67 -7.72 5.58 26.66
CA GLN A 67 -8.39 4.40 27.21
C GLN A 67 -8.79 3.42 26.10
N ASN A 68 -9.16 3.94 24.94
CA ASN A 68 -9.37 3.15 23.72
C ASN A 68 -8.05 2.55 23.21
N PHE A 69 -6.94 3.31 23.24
CA PHE A 69 -5.61 2.79 22.88
C PHE A 69 -5.20 1.58 23.70
N LYS A 70 -5.27 1.68 25.04
CA LYS A 70 -4.88 0.57 25.92
C LYS A 70 -5.73 -0.69 25.69
N THR A 71 -6.99 -0.49 25.28
CA THR A 71 -7.90 -1.59 24.95
C THR A 71 -7.52 -2.25 23.63
N PHE A 72 -7.19 -1.47 22.59
CA PHE A 72 -6.79 -2.01 21.29
C PHE A 72 -5.45 -2.76 21.37
N PHE A 73 -4.47 -2.26 22.13
CA PHE A 73 -3.19 -2.94 22.33
C PHE A 73 -3.28 -4.24 23.15
N ARG A 74 -4.39 -4.47 23.86
CA ARG A 74 -4.65 -5.73 24.54
C ARG A 74 -5.24 -6.80 23.62
N GLU A 75 -5.68 -6.45 22.42
CA GLU A 75 -6.21 -7.41 21.45
C GLU A 75 -5.04 -8.03 20.65
N PRO A 76 -4.68 -9.31 20.89
CA PRO A 76 -3.49 -9.91 20.27
C PRO A 76 -3.59 -9.93 18.74
N ALA A 77 -4.78 -10.19 18.19
CA ALA A 77 -5.02 -10.12 16.74
C ALA A 77 -4.70 -8.74 16.15
N TYR A 78 -5.10 -7.67 16.85
CA TYR A 78 -4.89 -6.31 16.37
C TYR A 78 -3.41 -5.90 16.43
N VAL A 79 -2.70 -6.25 17.50
CA VAL A 79 -1.25 -6.00 17.63
C VAL A 79 -0.46 -6.78 16.58
N SER A 80 -0.79 -8.07 16.38
CA SER A 80 -0.15 -8.88 15.34
C SER A 80 -0.44 -8.33 13.93
N THR A 81 -1.64 -7.82 13.67
CA THR A 81 -1.95 -7.15 12.40
C THR A 81 -1.11 -5.88 12.22
N ILE A 82 -0.95 -5.04 13.25
CA ILE A 82 -0.08 -3.85 13.16
C ILE A 82 1.36 -4.26 12.86
N ALA A 83 1.90 -5.24 13.58
CA ALA A 83 3.26 -5.73 13.36
C ALA A 83 3.45 -6.30 11.94
N GLY A 84 2.47 -7.06 11.45
CA GLY A 84 2.50 -7.62 10.10
C GLY A 84 2.44 -6.55 9.01
N LEU A 85 1.59 -5.54 9.17
CA LEU A 85 1.48 -4.43 8.24
C LEU A 85 2.69 -3.49 8.29
N PHE A 86 3.33 -3.34 9.46
CA PHE A 86 4.58 -2.60 9.62
C PHE A 86 5.69 -3.26 8.79
N LEU A 87 5.90 -4.57 8.98
CA LEU A 87 6.89 -5.33 8.21
C LEU A 87 6.58 -5.32 6.71
N LEU A 88 5.31 -5.44 6.34
CA LEU A 88 4.87 -5.31 4.95
C LEU A 88 5.32 -3.97 4.36
N LEU A 89 5.02 -2.83 4.99
CA LEU A 89 5.40 -1.53 4.44
C LEU A 89 6.91 -1.30 4.43
N THR A 90 7.66 -1.90 5.35
CA THR A 90 9.13 -1.86 5.33
C THR A 90 9.70 -2.49 4.06
N GLY A 91 9.11 -3.58 3.54
CA GLY A 91 9.60 -4.26 2.32
C GLY A 91 8.88 -3.90 1.02
N LEU A 92 7.64 -3.39 1.09
CA LEU A 92 6.79 -3.19 -0.10
C LEU A 92 7.27 -2.06 -1.02
N TYR A 93 7.93 -1.05 -0.46
CA TYR A 93 8.35 0.10 -1.26
C TYR A 93 9.63 -0.13 -2.07
N PHE A 94 10.45 -1.11 -1.70
CA PHE A 94 11.73 -1.35 -2.37
C PHE A 94 11.57 -1.57 -3.89
N PRO A 95 10.75 -2.51 -4.39
CA PRO A 95 10.61 -2.70 -5.83
C PRO A 95 10.00 -1.48 -6.51
N ILE A 96 9.07 -0.78 -5.84
CA ILE A 96 8.38 0.39 -6.42
C ILE A 96 9.36 1.52 -6.72
N PHE A 97 10.31 1.79 -5.82
CA PHE A 97 11.29 2.86 -5.98
C PHE A 97 12.48 2.45 -6.86
N PHE A 98 12.92 1.20 -6.77
CA PHE A 98 14.18 0.77 -7.38
C PHE A 98 14.01 0.11 -8.75
N ILE A 99 12.80 -0.28 -9.17
CA ILE A 99 12.57 -0.91 -10.48
C ILE A 99 12.99 -0.04 -11.66
N GLN A 100 12.83 1.28 -11.57
CA GLN A 100 13.27 2.18 -12.64
C GLN A 100 14.80 2.20 -12.74
N LEU A 101 15.47 2.27 -11.59
CA LEU A 101 16.92 2.25 -11.52
C LEU A 101 17.48 0.92 -12.02
N GLU A 102 16.85 -0.18 -11.65
CA GLU A 102 17.21 -1.52 -12.11
C GLU A 102 17.04 -1.66 -13.62
N ALA A 103 15.91 -1.18 -14.16
CA ALA A 103 15.66 -1.24 -15.59
C ALA A 103 16.76 -0.50 -16.38
N ILE A 104 17.12 0.72 -15.94
CA ILE A 104 18.20 1.49 -16.54
C ILE A 104 19.54 0.77 -16.41
N LYS A 105 19.83 0.16 -15.24
CA LYS A 105 21.08 -0.59 -15.01
C LYS A 105 21.19 -1.86 -15.87
N ASN A 106 20.06 -2.48 -16.22
CA ASN A 106 20.01 -3.60 -17.15
C ASN A 106 20.09 -3.16 -18.63
N GLY A 107 20.31 -1.87 -18.91
CA GLY A 107 20.49 -1.33 -20.26
C GLY A 107 19.17 -0.99 -20.98
N LEU A 108 18.04 -0.95 -20.26
CA LEU A 108 16.76 -0.56 -20.83
C LEU A 108 16.67 0.95 -21.01
N SER A 109 15.89 1.39 -22.00
CA SER A 109 15.70 2.82 -22.26
C SER A 109 15.07 3.56 -21.06
N PRO A 110 15.48 4.81 -20.77
CA PRO A 110 14.87 5.62 -19.71
C PRO A 110 13.36 5.83 -19.92
N ASP A 111 12.92 5.96 -21.16
CA ASP A 111 11.51 6.09 -21.51
C ASP A 111 10.73 4.82 -21.11
N PHE A 112 11.29 3.64 -21.38
CA PHE A 112 10.69 2.39 -20.93
C PHE A 112 10.60 2.31 -19.40
N ALA A 113 11.67 2.67 -18.68
CA ALA A 113 11.67 2.70 -17.22
C ALA A 113 10.60 3.66 -16.64
N PHE A 114 10.35 4.79 -17.30
CA PHE A 114 9.27 5.70 -16.95
C PHE A 114 7.89 5.04 -17.15
N TYR A 115 7.65 4.42 -18.32
CA TYR A 115 6.39 3.73 -18.61
C TYR A 115 6.12 2.55 -17.67
N THR A 116 7.15 1.84 -17.22
CA THR A 116 7.02 0.79 -16.20
C THR A 116 6.30 1.29 -14.95
N LEU A 117 6.64 2.49 -14.46
CA LEU A 117 5.97 3.05 -13.29
C LEU A 117 4.52 3.46 -13.57
N VAL A 118 4.22 3.93 -14.79
CA VAL A 118 2.85 4.22 -15.22
C VAL A 118 2.02 2.93 -15.27
N ILE A 119 2.55 1.86 -15.85
CA ILE A 119 1.92 0.53 -15.89
C ILE A 119 1.67 0.02 -14.48
N LEU A 120 2.67 0.12 -13.60
CA LEU A 120 2.56 -0.31 -12.20
C LEU A 120 1.37 0.36 -11.50
N ASN A 121 1.27 1.69 -11.59
CA ASN A 121 0.19 2.44 -10.95
C ASN A 121 -1.18 2.20 -11.62
N GLY A 122 -1.21 2.02 -12.94
CA GLY A 122 -2.41 1.66 -13.68
C GLY A 122 -2.98 0.32 -13.20
N VAL A 123 -2.16 -0.73 -13.17
CA VAL A 123 -2.58 -2.07 -12.71
C VAL A 123 -2.86 -2.07 -11.20
N ASN A 124 -2.17 -1.26 -10.40
CA ASN A 124 -2.47 -1.06 -8.98
C ASN A 124 -3.91 -0.59 -8.75
N THR A 125 -4.44 0.26 -9.63
CA THR A 125 -5.84 0.70 -9.57
C THR A 125 -6.80 -0.51 -9.71
N ILE A 126 -6.54 -1.40 -10.67
CA ILE A 126 -7.33 -2.62 -10.87
C ILE A 126 -7.19 -3.55 -9.66
N GLY A 127 -5.97 -3.70 -9.17
CA GLY A 127 -5.62 -4.45 -7.96
C GLY A 127 -6.33 -3.93 -6.71
N ARG A 128 -6.69 -2.64 -6.62
CA ARG A 128 -7.46 -2.10 -5.48
C ARG A 128 -8.94 -2.44 -5.55
N VAL A 129 -9.51 -2.58 -6.75
CA VAL A 129 -10.95 -2.80 -6.93
C VAL A 129 -11.27 -4.29 -6.89
N LEU A 130 -10.61 -5.10 -7.71
CA LEU A 130 -11.01 -6.49 -7.95
C LEU A 130 -10.99 -7.36 -6.67
N PRO A 131 -9.89 -7.38 -5.87
CA PRO A 131 -9.84 -8.15 -4.63
C PRO A 131 -10.82 -7.65 -3.58
N THR A 132 -11.12 -6.34 -3.56
CA THR A 132 -12.09 -5.80 -2.59
C THR A 132 -13.51 -6.27 -2.85
N ILE A 133 -13.86 -6.58 -4.11
CA ILE A 133 -15.13 -7.23 -4.47
C ILE A 133 -15.11 -8.70 -4.01
N LEU A 134 -13.97 -9.37 -4.17
CA LEU A 134 -13.78 -10.78 -3.81
C LEU A 134 -13.74 -11.05 -2.29
N VAL A 135 -13.60 -10.02 -1.45
CA VAL A 135 -13.61 -10.15 0.02
C VAL A 135 -14.83 -10.92 0.52
N ARG A 136 -16.01 -10.70 -0.06
CA ARG A 136 -17.24 -11.39 0.36
C ARG A 136 -17.18 -12.89 0.20
N ARG A 137 -16.38 -13.38 -0.76
CA ARG A 137 -16.27 -14.80 -1.09
C ARG A 137 -15.09 -15.48 -0.41
N PHE A 138 -13.95 -14.81 -0.29
CA PHE A 138 -12.70 -15.45 0.16
C PHE A 138 -12.26 -15.04 1.57
N GLY A 139 -12.88 -14.02 2.17
CA GLY A 139 -12.42 -13.44 3.43
C GLY A 139 -11.28 -12.44 3.22
N VAL A 140 -11.21 -11.44 4.10
CA VAL A 140 -10.26 -10.33 3.94
C VAL A 140 -8.85 -10.73 4.34
N PHE A 141 -8.70 -11.57 5.37
CA PHE A 141 -7.37 -12.02 5.82
C PHE A 141 -6.74 -12.98 4.82
N ASN A 142 -7.51 -13.91 4.26
CA ASN A 142 -7.01 -14.85 3.25
C ASN A 142 -6.46 -14.13 2.01
N LEU A 143 -7.23 -13.18 1.46
CA LEU A 143 -6.80 -12.40 0.30
C LEU A 143 -5.57 -11.55 0.60
N MET A 144 -5.47 -10.99 1.82
CA MET A 144 -4.31 -10.23 2.23
C MET A 144 -3.07 -11.13 2.33
N ILE A 145 -3.16 -12.26 3.03
CA ILE A 145 -2.04 -13.21 3.20
C ILE A 145 -1.58 -13.69 1.82
N PHE A 146 -2.51 -14.08 0.95
CA PHE A 146 -2.20 -14.48 -0.41
C PHE A 146 -1.45 -13.39 -1.18
N SER A 147 -1.95 -12.15 -1.13
CA SER A 147 -1.30 -11.02 -1.79
C SER A 147 0.11 -10.77 -1.26
N MET A 148 0.32 -10.89 0.06
CA MET A 148 1.62 -10.72 0.69
C MET A 148 2.62 -11.81 0.29
N LEU A 149 2.17 -13.07 0.26
CA LEU A 149 3.02 -14.20 -0.15
C LEU A 149 3.45 -14.04 -1.61
N VAL A 150 2.50 -13.69 -2.49
CA VAL A 150 2.83 -13.45 -3.90
C VAL A 150 3.78 -12.26 -4.06
N LEU A 151 3.55 -11.15 -3.36
CA LEU A 151 4.47 -10.01 -3.38
C LEU A 151 5.87 -10.40 -2.87
N GLY A 152 5.96 -11.17 -1.79
CA GLY A 152 7.22 -11.67 -1.23
C GLY A 152 7.97 -12.52 -2.25
N THR A 153 7.30 -13.46 -2.90
CA THR A 153 7.88 -14.29 -3.97
C THR A 153 8.33 -13.45 -5.17
N LEU A 154 7.49 -12.49 -5.62
CA LEU A 154 7.83 -11.62 -6.73
C LEU A 154 9.09 -10.81 -6.44
N ILE A 155 9.30 -10.33 -5.21
CA ILE A 155 10.53 -9.61 -4.82
C ILE A 155 11.77 -10.47 -5.09
N PHE A 156 11.73 -11.77 -4.80
CA PHE A 156 12.85 -12.66 -5.11
C PHE A 156 13.04 -12.88 -6.61
N CYS A 157 11.94 -12.89 -7.39
CA CYS A 157 12.01 -12.99 -8.85
C CYS A 157 12.73 -11.82 -9.51
N VAL A 158 12.81 -10.65 -8.87
CA VAL A 158 13.54 -9.48 -9.37
C VAL A 158 14.98 -9.84 -9.76
N LEU A 159 15.66 -10.69 -8.98
CA LEU A 159 17.03 -11.15 -9.28
C LEU A 159 17.19 -11.85 -10.64
N ALA A 160 16.12 -12.48 -11.13
CA ALA A 160 16.13 -13.22 -12.38
C ALA A 160 15.70 -12.36 -13.58
N VAL A 161 15.09 -11.20 -13.36
CA VAL A 161 14.52 -10.36 -14.41
C VAL A 161 15.59 -9.45 -14.99
N LYS A 162 16.00 -9.73 -16.24
CA LYS A 162 16.99 -8.92 -16.97
C LYS A 162 16.46 -8.33 -18.27
N ASP A 163 15.34 -8.85 -18.78
CA ASP A 163 14.80 -8.51 -20.10
C ASP A 163 13.53 -7.64 -20.00
N VAL A 164 13.27 -6.88 -21.06
CA VAL A 164 12.06 -6.04 -21.23
C VAL A 164 10.78 -6.81 -20.85
N PRO A 165 10.50 -8.02 -21.40
CA PRO A 165 9.24 -8.72 -21.14
C PRO A 165 9.12 -9.14 -19.67
N GLY A 166 10.24 -9.56 -19.07
CA GLY A 166 10.29 -9.93 -17.66
C GLY A 166 9.96 -8.73 -16.75
N THR A 167 10.51 -7.55 -17.06
CA THR A 167 10.22 -6.33 -16.31
C THR A 167 8.74 -5.95 -16.44
N VAL A 168 8.13 -6.06 -17.63
CA VAL A 168 6.70 -5.77 -17.82
C VAL A 168 5.84 -6.73 -16.99
N VAL A 169 6.08 -8.04 -17.08
CA VAL A 169 5.30 -9.05 -16.35
C VAL A 169 5.43 -8.85 -14.84
N PHE A 170 6.65 -8.62 -14.34
CA PHE A 170 6.89 -8.31 -12.94
C PHE A 170 6.09 -7.08 -12.50
N THR A 171 6.13 -6.01 -13.28
CA THR A 171 5.45 -4.75 -12.98
C THR A 171 3.94 -4.89 -12.92
N ILE A 172 3.35 -5.65 -13.84
CA ILE A 172 1.91 -5.93 -13.85
C ILE A 172 1.52 -6.72 -12.60
N LEU A 173 2.21 -7.83 -12.33
CA LEU A 173 1.91 -8.69 -11.19
C LEU A 173 2.12 -7.95 -9.86
N TYR A 174 3.27 -7.29 -9.70
CA TYR A 174 3.60 -6.54 -8.50
C TYR A 174 2.65 -5.35 -8.29
N GLY A 175 2.31 -4.62 -9.37
CA GLY A 175 1.31 -3.56 -9.34
C GLY A 175 -0.06 -4.07 -8.87
N PHE A 176 -0.53 -5.20 -9.42
CA PHE A 176 -1.80 -5.79 -9.04
C PHE A 176 -1.86 -6.20 -7.57
N PHE A 177 -0.88 -6.96 -7.08
CA PHE A 177 -0.89 -7.45 -5.70
C PHE A 177 -0.59 -6.35 -4.67
N SER A 178 0.24 -5.36 -5.01
CA SER A 178 0.44 -4.19 -4.15
C SER A 178 -0.82 -3.33 -4.05
N GLY A 179 -1.59 -3.21 -5.15
CA GLY A 179 -2.92 -2.62 -5.12
C GLY A 179 -3.93 -3.45 -4.32
N SER A 180 -3.84 -4.77 -4.40
CA SER A 180 -4.67 -5.70 -3.62
C SER A 180 -4.52 -5.43 -2.14
N TYR A 181 -3.28 -5.36 -1.65
CA TYR A 181 -2.97 -4.95 -0.29
C TYR A 181 -3.62 -3.60 0.09
N ALA A 182 -3.40 -2.55 -0.71
CA ALA A 182 -3.87 -1.21 -0.42
C ALA A 182 -5.42 -1.12 -0.39
N GLY A 183 -6.10 -1.90 -1.24
CA GLY A 183 -7.56 -1.99 -1.24
C GLY A 183 -8.12 -2.75 -0.03
N LEU A 184 -7.42 -3.79 0.43
CA LEU A 184 -7.86 -4.69 1.50
C LEU A 184 -7.56 -4.15 2.92
N LEU A 185 -6.63 -3.22 3.07
CA LEU A 185 -6.21 -2.70 4.38
C LEU A 185 -7.37 -2.07 5.18
N GLY A 186 -8.19 -1.23 4.53
CA GLY A 186 -9.36 -0.64 5.17
C GLY A 186 -10.39 -1.67 5.64
N PRO A 187 -10.88 -2.57 4.76
CA PRO A 187 -11.75 -3.68 5.13
C PRO A 187 -11.18 -4.59 6.23
N MET A 188 -9.87 -4.86 6.22
CA MET A 188 -9.22 -5.68 7.25
C MET A 188 -9.32 -5.03 8.63
N LEU A 189 -8.95 -3.75 8.73
CA LEU A 189 -9.02 -3.01 10.00
C LEU A 189 -10.46 -2.81 10.48
N ALA A 190 -11.40 -2.61 9.55
CA ALA A 190 -12.82 -2.57 9.87
C ALA A 190 -13.31 -3.91 10.41
N SER A 191 -12.85 -5.05 9.87
CA SER A 191 -13.25 -6.39 10.34
C SER A 191 -12.76 -6.73 11.74
N LEU A 192 -11.68 -6.08 12.20
CA LEU A 192 -11.15 -6.20 13.57
C LEU A 192 -11.94 -5.34 14.56
N ALA A 193 -12.64 -4.30 14.09
CA ALA A 193 -13.41 -3.42 14.96
C ALA A 193 -14.64 -4.12 15.55
N LYS A 194 -14.88 -3.90 16.85
CA LYS A 194 -16.09 -4.37 17.55
C LYS A 194 -17.29 -3.44 17.36
N LYS A 195 -17.03 -2.15 17.11
CA LYS A 195 -18.02 -1.10 16.93
C LYS A 195 -17.61 -0.20 15.77
N ASP A 196 -18.57 0.25 14.98
CA ASP A 196 -18.32 1.17 13.84
C ASP A 196 -17.65 2.47 14.27
N SER A 197 -17.94 2.94 15.49
CA SER A 197 -17.32 4.13 16.09
C SER A 197 -15.81 4.01 16.34
N GLU A 198 -15.28 2.78 16.40
CA GLU A 198 -13.85 2.52 16.66
C GLU A 198 -13.02 2.39 15.38
N ILE A 199 -13.65 2.22 14.21
CA ILE A 199 -12.96 1.96 12.93
C ILE A 199 -11.96 3.07 12.64
N GLY A 200 -12.37 4.34 12.76
CA GLY A 200 -11.49 5.48 12.49
C GLY A 200 -10.26 5.52 13.41
N ALA A 201 -10.45 5.24 14.70
CA ALA A 201 -9.35 5.22 15.68
C ALA A 201 -8.38 4.06 15.43
N ARG A 202 -8.89 2.86 15.11
CA ARG A 202 -8.06 1.69 14.74
C ARG A 202 -7.29 1.94 13.44
N VAL A 203 -7.95 2.50 12.43
CA VAL A 203 -7.31 2.86 11.16
C VAL A 203 -6.19 3.87 11.37
N GLY A 204 -6.46 4.96 12.11
CA GLY A 204 -5.45 5.98 12.41
C GLY A 204 -4.24 5.42 13.16
N LEU A 205 -4.48 4.63 14.21
CA LEU A 205 -3.41 4.01 14.99
C LEU A 205 -2.55 3.07 14.14
N CYS A 206 -3.19 2.21 13.34
CA CYS A 206 -2.48 1.32 12.45
C CYS A 206 -1.63 2.10 11.44
N PHE A 207 -2.17 3.16 10.85
CA PHE A 207 -1.40 4.01 9.93
C PHE A 207 -0.22 4.72 10.58
N THR A 208 -0.33 5.14 11.85
CA THR A 208 0.80 5.74 12.58
C THR A 208 1.99 4.78 12.66
N PHE A 209 1.77 3.53 13.07
CA PHE A 209 2.85 2.56 13.17
C PHE A 209 3.34 2.09 11.80
N THR A 210 2.42 1.73 10.90
CA THR A 210 2.80 1.22 9.57
C THR A 210 3.52 2.29 8.74
N GLY A 211 3.16 3.56 8.91
CA GLY A 211 3.86 4.70 8.28
C GLY A 211 5.33 4.78 8.69
N MET A 212 5.67 4.45 9.95
CA MET A 212 7.08 4.35 10.38
C MET A 212 7.82 3.26 9.59
N GLY A 213 7.17 2.13 9.31
CA GLY A 213 7.74 1.05 8.48
C GLY A 213 8.07 1.53 7.07
N GLY A 214 7.15 2.25 6.43
CA GLY A 214 7.39 2.86 5.12
C GLY A 214 8.52 3.90 5.12
N LEU A 215 8.66 4.67 6.22
CA LEU A 215 9.72 5.66 6.38
C LEU A 215 11.11 5.02 6.49
N ILE A 216 11.25 3.93 7.27
CA ILE A 216 12.55 3.28 7.50
C ILE A 216 12.93 2.30 6.39
N GLY A 217 11.95 1.68 5.73
CA GLY A 217 12.19 0.61 4.75
C GLY A 217 13.02 1.05 3.56
N THR A 218 12.66 2.18 2.95
CA THR A 218 13.35 2.67 1.74
C THR A 218 14.80 3.08 2.01
N PRO A 219 15.13 3.84 3.09
CA PRO A 219 16.52 4.10 3.47
C PRO A 219 17.34 2.85 3.79
N ILE A 220 16.76 1.87 4.52
CA ILE A 220 17.45 0.60 4.81
C ILE A 220 17.78 -0.13 3.51
N ALA A 221 16.81 -0.22 2.60
CA ALA A 221 17.02 -0.87 1.31
C ALA A 221 18.08 -0.14 0.46
N GLY A 222 18.08 1.20 0.46
CA GLY A 222 19.13 2.00 -0.19
C GLY A 222 20.51 1.79 0.43
N ALA A 223 20.61 1.72 1.76
CA ALA A 223 21.88 1.44 2.45
C ALA A 223 22.39 0.02 2.15
N LEU A 224 21.50 -0.96 2.06
CA LEU A 224 21.82 -2.34 1.68
C LEU A 224 22.28 -2.47 0.22
N LEU A 225 21.72 -1.64 -0.68
CA LEU A 225 22.10 -1.62 -2.08
C LEU A 225 23.54 -1.12 -2.29
N THR A 226 24.05 -0.28 -1.38
CA THR A 226 25.39 0.36 -1.42
C THR A 226 25.68 1.13 -2.72
N THR A 227 26.85 1.78 -2.81
CA THR A 227 27.31 2.42 -4.06
C THR A 227 27.69 1.41 -5.14
N SER A 228 27.85 0.14 -4.77
CA SER A 228 28.21 -0.95 -5.68
C SER A 228 27.00 -1.67 -6.29
N PHE A 229 25.76 -1.21 -6.01
CA PHE A 229 24.51 -1.76 -6.54
C PHE A 229 24.36 -3.28 -6.30
N ILE A 230 24.53 -3.70 -5.04
CA ILE A 230 24.41 -5.10 -4.63
C ILE A 230 22.93 -5.44 -4.38
N TRP A 231 22.21 -5.82 -5.45
CA TRP A 231 20.76 -6.00 -5.46
C TRP A 231 20.22 -7.11 -4.55
N TRP A 232 20.99 -8.19 -4.32
CA TRP A 232 20.49 -9.32 -3.54
C TRP A 232 20.21 -8.98 -2.06
N ARG A 233 20.97 -8.04 -1.47
CA ARG A 233 20.83 -7.64 -0.06
C ARG A 233 19.46 -7.01 0.25
N PRO A 234 19.03 -5.93 -0.44
CA PRO A 234 17.72 -5.35 -0.20
C PRO A 234 16.57 -6.25 -0.66
N ILE A 235 16.79 -7.12 -1.65
CA ILE A 235 15.80 -8.11 -2.10
C ILE A 235 15.51 -9.13 -0.99
N VAL A 236 16.55 -9.75 -0.42
CA VAL A 236 16.39 -10.71 0.69
C VAL A 236 15.73 -10.05 1.90
N PHE A 237 16.18 -8.84 2.26
CA PHE A 237 15.58 -8.09 3.36
C PHE A 237 14.09 -7.81 3.13
N SER A 238 13.74 -7.25 1.97
CA SER A 238 12.35 -6.88 1.64
C SER A 238 11.45 -8.11 1.52
N GLY A 239 11.92 -9.18 0.87
CA GLY A 239 11.19 -10.44 0.74
C GLY A 239 10.93 -11.09 2.11
N LEU A 240 11.94 -11.14 2.98
CA LEU A 240 11.78 -11.65 4.35
C LEU A 240 10.81 -10.80 5.17
N CYS A 241 10.86 -9.47 5.06
CA CYS A 241 9.90 -8.59 5.72
C CYS A 241 8.45 -8.91 5.29
N LEU A 242 8.21 -9.18 4.00
CA LEU A 242 6.89 -9.55 3.51
C LEU A 242 6.45 -10.94 4.01
N PHE A 243 7.33 -11.94 4.01
CA PHE A 243 7.01 -13.27 4.52
C PHE A 243 6.75 -13.27 6.03
N CYS A 244 7.59 -12.58 6.82
CA CYS A 244 7.36 -12.37 8.24
C CYS A 244 6.05 -11.62 8.48
N GLY A 245 5.78 -10.56 7.71
CA GLY A 245 4.51 -9.84 7.78
C GLY A 245 3.31 -10.75 7.52
N ALA A 246 3.41 -11.65 6.54
CA ALA A 246 2.36 -12.60 6.20
C ALA A 246 2.14 -13.61 7.32
N ALA A 247 3.21 -14.05 8.00
CA ALA A 247 3.12 -14.91 9.17
C ALA A 247 2.39 -14.22 10.34
N PHE A 248 2.68 -12.94 10.61
CA PHE A 248 1.96 -12.17 11.63
C PHE A 248 0.47 -11.98 11.32
N ILE A 249 0.13 -11.71 10.05
CA ILE A 249 -1.28 -11.61 9.64
C ILE A 249 -1.96 -12.98 9.67
N SER A 250 -1.26 -14.06 9.35
CA SER A 250 -1.76 -15.44 9.47
C SER A 250 -2.05 -15.82 10.92
N PHE A 251 -1.17 -15.41 11.85
CA PHE A 251 -1.41 -15.56 13.28
C PHE A 251 -2.63 -14.75 13.73
N SER A 252 -2.75 -13.49 13.30
CA SER A 252 -3.93 -12.67 13.58
C SER A 252 -5.21 -13.34 13.07
N ARG A 253 -5.20 -13.84 11.83
CA ARG A 253 -6.31 -14.61 11.26
C ARG A 253 -6.69 -15.81 12.14
N HIS A 254 -5.72 -16.59 12.60
CA HIS A 254 -5.96 -17.76 13.46
C HIS A 254 -6.66 -17.36 14.77
N VAL A 255 -6.20 -16.29 15.41
CA VAL A 255 -6.79 -15.76 16.65
C VAL A 255 -8.22 -15.26 16.41
N VAL A 256 -8.46 -14.50 15.32
CA VAL A 256 -9.79 -13.97 15.02
C VAL A 256 -10.75 -15.08 14.62
N SER A 257 -10.30 -16.07 13.84
CA SER A 257 -11.09 -17.26 13.46
C SER A 257 -11.55 -18.02 14.70
N LYS A 258 -10.66 -18.26 15.67
CA LYS A 258 -11.02 -18.88 16.96
C LYS A 258 -12.03 -18.07 17.77
N THR A 259 -11.93 -16.74 17.74
CA THR A 259 -12.81 -15.86 18.53
C THR A 259 -14.18 -15.69 17.88
N LYS A 260 -14.26 -15.69 16.55
CA LYS A 260 -15.52 -15.52 15.79
C LYS A 260 -16.19 -16.82 15.36
N GLY A 261 -15.56 -17.98 15.60
CA GLY A 261 -16.11 -19.30 15.25
C GLY A 261 -16.38 -19.50 13.76
N THR A 262 -15.75 -18.70 12.88
CA THR A 262 -16.01 -18.72 11.43
C THR A 262 -14.69 -18.74 10.64
N GLY A 263 -14.59 -19.66 9.67
CA GLY A 263 -13.40 -19.80 8.81
C GLY A 263 -13.25 -18.74 7.72
N TRP A 264 -14.26 -17.88 7.56
CA TRP A 264 -14.38 -16.86 6.51
C TRP A 264 -13.91 -15.47 6.94
N VAL A 265 -12.98 -15.41 7.90
CA VAL A 265 -12.27 -14.20 8.32
C VAL A 265 -11.05 -14.00 7.42
#